data_AF-A0A1Z5YW32-F1
#
_entry.id   AF-A0A1Z5YW32-F1
#
_cell.length_a   1.000
_cell.length_b   1.000
_cell.length_c   1.000
_cell.angle_alpha   90.00
_cell.angle_beta   90.00
_cell.angle_gamma   90.00
#
_symmetry.space_group_name_H-M   'P 1'
#
loop_
_entity.id
_entity.type
_entity.pdbx_description
1 polymer ?
#
loop_
_entity_poly.entity_id
_entity_poly.type
_entity_poly.pdbx_seq_one_letter_code
_entity_poly.pdbx_strand_id
1 'polypeptide(L)' 'MIDTSGLIDLRGVYALLNKRVAQAGGNNAFAKENRVHKTTVSNWSNTNREVTDKLLDILGLEEVRLYRPKTNRRGGRNG' A
#
# COMPACT_ATOMS: atom_id res chain seq x y z
N MET A 1 8.19 -18.12 -1.55
CA MET A 1 7.32 -17.75 -2.67
C MET A 1 6.14 -17.01 -2.09
N ILE A 2 5.93 -15.72 -2.42
CA ILE A 2 4.73 -15.00 -2.01
C ILE A 2 3.72 -15.21 -3.13
N ASP A 3 2.61 -15.86 -2.78
CA ASP A 3 1.50 -16.21 -3.65
C ASP A 3 0.90 -14.94 -4.28
N THR A 4 0.95 -14.87 -5.61
CA THR A 4 0.43 -13.79 -6.44
C THR A 4 -1.08 -13.92 -6.64
N SER A 5 -1.84 -13.98 -5.54
CA SER A 5 -3.30 -13.73 -5.56
C SER A 5 -3.64 -12.23 -5.66
N GLY A 6 -2.69 -11.44 -6.16
CA GLY A 6 -2.85 -10.23 -6.99
C GLY A 6 -3.20 -8.92 -6.28
N LEU A 7 -3.93 -8.96 -5.17
CA LEU A 7 -4.47 -7.75 -4.55
C LEU A 7 -4.11 -7.71 -3.07
N ILE A 8 -3.38 -6.66 -2.69
CA ILE A 8 -3.13 -6.33 -1.28
C ILE A 8 -3.95 -5.10 -0.91
N ASP A 9 -4.64 -5.15 0.22
CA ASP A 9 -5.31 -3.98 0.76
C ASP A 9 -4.30 -3.03 1.43
N LEU A 10 -4.78 -1.85 1.84
CA LEU A 10 -3.96 -0.82 2.48
C LEU A 10 -3.16 -1.34 3.69
N ARG A 11 -3.73 -2.23 4.52
CA ARG A 11 -3.00 -2.85 5.63
C ARG A 11 -1.90 -3.78 5.13
N GLY A 12 -2.14 -4.50 4.04
CA GLY A 12 -1.15 -5.32 3.35
C GLY A 12 0.04 -4.49 2.85
N VAL A 13 -0.22 -3.28 2.31
CA VAL A 13 0.83 -2.34 1.89
C VAL A 13 1.72 -1.95 3.08
N TYR A 14 1.13 -1.58 4.22
CA TYR A 14 1.90 -1.22 5.41
C TYR A 14 2.64 -2.42 6.03
N ALA A 15 2.05 -3.61 6.01
CA ALA A 15 2.72 -4.83 6.45
C ALA A 15 3.96 -5.13 5.59
N LEU A 16 3.84 -4.94 4.26
CA LEU A 16 4.95 -5.10 3.34
C LEU A 16 6.03 -4.03 3.57
N LEU A 17 5.64 -2.77 3.77
CA LEU A 17 6.56 -1.69 4.14
C LEU A 17 7.35 -2.04 5.41
N ASN A 18 6.67 -2.43 6.49
CA ASN A 18 7.32 -2.78 7.75
C ASN A 18 8.28 -3.97 7.59
N LYS A 19 7.91 -4.97 6.77
CA LYS A 19 8.79 -6.10 6.45
C LYS A 19 10.06 -5.64 5.73
N ARG A 20 9.94 -4.78 4.70
CA ARG A 20 11.08 -4.25 3.95
C ARG A 20 11.99 -3.37 4.83
N VAL A 21 11.39 -2.53 5.67
CA VAL A 21 12.11 -1.73 6.67
C VAL A 21 12.90 -2.61 7.63
N ALA A 22 12.30 -3.69 8.15
CA ALA A 22 12.99 -4.63 9.03
C ALA A 22 14.14 -5.34 8.31
N GLN A 23 13.92 -5.76 7.05
CA GLN A 23 14.96 -6.38 6.22
C GLN A 23 16.15 -5.45 5.94
N ALA A 24 15.89 -4.16 5.76
CA ALA A 24 16.95 -3.16 5.58
C ALA A 24 17.71 -2.84 6.89
N GLY A 25 17.23 -3.28 8.05
CA GLY A 25 17.83 -2.95 9.36
C GLY A 25 17.28 -1.68 10.01
N GLY A 26 16.06 -1.28 9.63
CA GLY A 26 15.32 -0.16 10.23
C GLY A 26 15.19 1.07 9.32
N ASN A 27 14.46 2.08 9.80
CA ASN A 27 14.04 3.24 8.98
C ASN A 27 15.21 3.99 8.33
N ASN A 28 16.31 4.19 9.06
CA ASN A 28 17.46 4.94 8.55
C ASN A 28 18.16 4.21 7.40
N ALA A 29 18.29 2.88 7.51
CA ALA A 29 18.92 2.08 6.48
C ALA A 29 18.03 1.97 5.25
N PHE A 30 16.74 1.71 5.43
CA PHE A 30 15.74 1.71 4.36
C PHE A 30 15.68 3.06 3.62
N ALA A 31 15.74 4.17 4.37
CA ALA A 31 15.75 5.52 3.79
C ALA A 31 16.99 5.75 2.91
N LYS A 32 18.16 5.31 3.38
CA LYS A 32 19.43 5.41 2.65
C LYS A 32 19.42 4.58 1.37
N GLU A 33 18.96 3.33 1.46
CA GLU A 33 18.87 2.39 0.33
C GLU A 33 17.98 2.95 -0.80
N ASN A 34 16.84 3.54 -0.43
CA ASN A 34 15.85 4.04 -1.38
C ASN A 34 15.99 5.54 -1.69
N ARG A 35 17.05 6.20 -1.21
CA ARG A 35 17.33 7.64 -1.41
C ARG A 35 16.13 8.54 -1.05
N VAL A 36 15.47 8.22 0.06
CA VAL A 36 14.37 9.01 0.62
C VAL A 36 14.76 9.60 1.97
N HIS A 37 14.09 10.67 2.39
CA HIS A 37 14.38 11.27 3.68
C HIS A 37 13.84 10.38 4.81
N LYS A 38 14.57 10.27 5.93
CA LYS A 38 14.16 9.43 7.07
C LYS A 38 12.76 9.79 7.61
N THR A 39 12.39 11.07 7.56
CA THR A 39 11.07 11.54 8.00
C THR A 39 9.96 11.06 7.07
N THR A 40 10.25 10.88 5.77
CA THR A 40 9.31 10.30 4.81
C THR A 40 8.97 8.87 5.19
N VAL A 41 9.98 8.05 5.51
CA VAL A 41 9.78 6.66 5.95
C VAL A 41 9.00 6.61 7.25
N SER A 42 9.38 7.43 8.24
CA SER A 42 8.62 7.52 9.49
C SER A 42 7.17 7.96 9.25
N ASN A 43 6.92 8.91 8.34
CA ASN A 43 5.56 9.34 8.02
C ASN A 43 4.72 8.21 7.41
N TRP A 44 5.30 7.43 6.50
CA TRP A 44 4.64 6.25 5.91
C TRP A 44 4.34 5.17 6.96
N SER A 45 5.23 4.96 7.93
CA SER A 45 5.04 3.93 8.96
C SER A 45 4.11 4.36 10.10
N ASN A 46 4.11 5.64 10.48
CA ASN A 46 3.37 6.13 11.66
C ASN A 46 2.00 6.67 11.33
N THR A 47 1.85 7.26 10.14
CA THR A 47 0.57 7.80 9.71
C THR A 47 0.06 6.86 8.64
N ASN A 48 -1.12 6.27 8.83
CA ASN A 48 -1.92 5.69 7.74
C ASN A 48 -2.35 6.79 6.72
N ARG A 49 -1.48 7.78 6.46
CA ARG A 49 -1.62 8.77 5.42
C ARG A 49 -1.47 8.06 4.08
N GLU A 50 -2.22 8.58 3.12
CA GLU A 50 -2.29 8.11 1.74
C GLU A 50 -1.00 7.47 1.26
N VAL A 51 -1.15 6.26 0.74
CA VAL A 51 -0.10 5.57 0.02
C VAL A 51 0.22 6.41 -1.21
N THR A 52 1.41 6.98 -1.21
CA THR A 52 1.90 7.80 -2.33
C THR A 52 2.44 6.90 -3.44
N ASP A 53 2.39 7.35 -4.70
CA ASP A 53 2.97 6.63 -5.84
C ASP A 53 4.43 6.23 -5.61
N LYS A 54 5.22 7.11 -4.98
CA LYS A 54 6.61 6.84 -4.62
C LYS A 54 6.78 5.66 -3.66
N LEU A 55 5.82 5.45 -2.76
CA LEU A 55 5.84 4.32 -1.84
C LEU A 55 5.50 3.02 -2.59
N LEU A 56 4.53 3.08 -3.50
CA LEU A 56 4.16 1.94 -4.34
C LEU A 56 5.34 1.51 -5.22
N ASP A 57 6.00 2.47 -5.89
CA ASP A 57 7.17 2.23 -6.73
C ASP A 57 8.30 1.53 -5.96
N ILE A 58 8.65 2.05 -4.77
CA ILE A 58 9.67 1.45 -3.89
C ILE A 58 9.29 0.03 -3.44
N LEU A 59 8.00 -0.23 -3.23
CA LEU A 59 7.51 -1.55 -2.83
C LEU A 59 7.31 -2.51 -4.01
N GLY A 60 7.46 -2.03 -5.25
CA GLY A 60 7.17 -2.79 -6.47
C GLY A 60 5.68 -3.10 -6.62
N LEU A 61 4.82 -2.16 -6.23
CA LEU A 61 3.38 -2.27 -6.27
C LEU A 61 2.80 -1.31 -7.32
N GLU A 62 1.66 -1.70 -7.88
CA GLU A 62 0.86 -0.85 -8.75
C GLU A 62 -0.49 -0.56 -8.07
N GLU A 63 -0.98 0.69 -8.09
CA GLU A 63 -2.27 1.04 -7.51
C GLU A 63 -3.41 0.45 -8.34
N VAL A 64 -4.03 -0.64 -7.89
CA VAL A 64 -5.23 -1.19 -8.53
C VAL A 64 -6.47 -0.60 -7.87
N ARG A 65 -7.03 0.47 -8.44
CA ARG A 65 -8.31 1.04 -7.98
C ARG A 65 -9.46 0.06 -8.27
N LEU A 66 -9.85 -0.73 -7.27
CA LEU A 66 -11.01 -1.62 -7.36
C LEU A 66 -12.30 -0.80 -7.36
N TYR A 67 -12.85 -0.53 -8.55
CA TYR A 67 -14.19 0.03 -8.69
C TYR A 67 -15.25 -1.08 -8.53
N ARG A 68 -16.05 -1.00 -7.46
CA ARG A 68 -17.24 -1.85 -7.30
C ARG A 68 -18.33 -1.39 -8.29
N PRO A 69 -19.09 -2.29 -8.95
CA PRO A 69 -20.24 -1.90 -9.73
C PRO A 69 -21.21 -1.09 -8.86
N LYS A 70 -21.76 0.01 -9.39
CA LYS A 70 -22.97 0.59 -8.80
C LYS A 70 -24.00 -0.53 -8.77
N THR A 71 -24.39 -0.97 -7.58
CA THR A 71 -25.61 -1.77 -7.45
C THR A 71 -26.74 -0.83 -7.85
N ASN A 72 -27.14 -0.91 -9.13
CA ASN A 72 -28.34 -0.27 -9.57
C ASN A 72 -29.47 -1.11 -8.98
N ARG A 73 -29.83 -0.87 -7.71
CA ARG A 73 -31.16 -1.22 -7.21
C ARG A 73 -32.17 -0.26 -7.85
N ARG A 74 -32.26 -0.31 -9.18
CA ARG A 74 -33.43 0.08 -9.95
C ARG A 74 -33.86 -1.18 -10.67
N GLY A 75 -34.86 -1.84 -10.13
CA GLY A 75 -35.50 -2.98 -10.78
C GLY A 75 -36.18 -3.92 -9.81
N GLY A 76 -37.31 -3.47 -9.25
CA GLY A 76 -38.20 -4.29 -8.45
C GLY A 76 -39.50 -3.57 -8.15
N ARG A 77 -40.20 -3.12 -9.19
CA ARG A 77 -41.64 -2.82 -9.12
C ARG A 77 -42.35 -4.18 -8.98
N ASN A 78 -43.14 -4.38 -7.93
CA ASN A 78 -44.22 -5.37 -7.74
C ASN A 78 -44.68 -5.21 -6.26
N GLY A 79 -45.91 -4.83 -5.91
CA GLY A 79 -47.13 -4.45 -6.62
C GLY A 79 -48.02 -3.66 -5.67
#